data_AF-A0A0L0VWG4-F1
#
_entry.id   AF-A0A0L0VWG4-F1
#
_cell.length_a   1.000
_cell.length_b   1.000
_cell.length_c   1.000
_cell.angle_alpha   90.00
_cell.angle_beta   90.00
_cell.angle_gamma   90.00
#
_symmetry.space_group_name_H-M   'P 1'
#
loop_
_entity.id
_entity.type
_entity.pdbx_description
1 polymer ?
#
loop_
_entity_poly.entity_id
_entity_poly.type
_entity_poly.pdbx_seq_one_letter_code
_entity_poly.pdbx_strand_id
1 'polypeptide(L)'
;MAKSEPALSLHRDQDKLDTKQAEFDSMLQSFEETQAEIKQTFFIAANVPHEPAVQLTDPDRKTFVSVIEQLTVVHDYLLSIHGTPNTLSEKSSIAKTQSSVQLKALADNSVETYHQAVHDLFRLVLTPTNLPPAIHHIRLASNSCILQTLAYLRKYKLIPTDIEKSIEGTLKSPTGLEWIAREAQEAFVPGSRYNNNFHHPFHEVEFLENHPQLVQYSHLFKDLPKKEQDFVLFKGLKIGITNVFPHTHEESGRDSVKISTAAKPYTNFMEKMETILLKELEPGNHQKITVEDFSEVGKDILNIKNFLMDPVMVPENEAIVQNHFKRYSFLILDFLQRKLGPDYMEKVGLSMKEHNTKEFQTFFAFMKSTGQMELWRTMFMDYGWFVMQKTVFKRPVPPKVWEETSGFLWGKLMEEIPDYQRLSHEPEEILQQNSYIHGLKLYWDYESRILGEYLKDFLAMAHRDKDDTSDLPLAYRYSYRTA
;
A
#
# COMPACT_ATOMS: atom_id res chain seq x y z
N MET A 1 -46.95 -4.85 26.95
CA MET A 1 -45.80 -4.62 26.05
C MET A 1 -44.61 -4.23 26.91
N ALA A 2 -43.81 -5.21 27.32
CA ALA A 2 -42.57 -5.02 28.06
C ALA A 2 -41.72 -6.30 27.90
N LYS A 3 -41.13 -6.47 26.71
CA LYS A 3 -40.09 -7.46 26.42
C LYS A 3 -39.21 -6.84 25.35
N SER A 4 -38.05 -6.28 25.72
CA SER A 4 -36.98 -5.99 24.73
C SER A 4 -35.63 -5.60 25.33
N GLU A 5 -35.53 -4.92 26.47
CA GLU A 5 -34.22 -4.39 26.92
C GLU A 5 -33.17 -5.44 27.36
N PRO A 6 -33.48 -6.47 28.17
CA PRO A 6 -32.46 -7.42 28.63
C PRO A 6 -31.96 -8.35 27.51
N ALA A 7 -32.84 -8.74 26.59
CA ALA A 7 -32.50 -9.62 25.47
C ALA A 7 -31.68 -8.90 24.39
N LEU A 8 -31.93 -7.61 24.16
CA LEU A 8 -31.12 -6.78 23.26
C LEU A 8 -29.73 -6.51 23.85
N SER A 9 -29.60 -6.35 25.17
CA SER A 9 -28.30 -6.22 25.83
C SER A 9 -27.48 -7.51 25.74
N LEU A 10 -28.10 -8.67 26.03
CA LEU A 10 -27.46 -9.98 25.93
C LEU A 10 -26.98 -10.30 24.50
N HIS A 11 -27.79 -10.00 23.48
CA HIS A 11 -27.37 -10.15 22.09
C HIS A 11 -26.18 -9.25 21.74
N ARG A 12 -26.23 -7.97 22.15
CA ARG A 12 -25.16 -7.00 21.88
C ARG A 12 -23.84 -7.36 22.58
N ASP A 13 -23.91 -8.00 23.74
CA ASP A 13 -22.72 -8.45 24.47
C ASP A 13 -22.16 -9.74 23.88
N GLN A 14 -23.01 -10.62 23.34
CA GLN A 14 -22.58 -11.81 22.58
C GLN A 14 -21.90 -11.43 21.27
N ASP A 15 -22.49 -10.52 20.48
CA ASP A 15 -21.91 -10.07 19.20
C ASP A 15 -20.50 -9.47 19.37
N LYS A 16 -20.27 -8.76 20.49
CA LYS A 16 -18.94 -8.22 20.84
C LYS A 16 -17.94 -9.32 21.19
N LEU A 17 -18.38 -10.35 21.90
CA LEU A 17 -17.53 -11.50 22.25
C LEU A 17 -17.18 -12.30 21.00
N ASP A 18 -18.14 -12.54 20.11
CA ASP A 18 -17.95 -13.27 18.85
C ASP A 18 -17.00 -12.50 17.92
N THR A 19 -17.15 -11.17 17.83
CA THR A 19 -16.23 -10.32 17.08
C THR A 19 -14.81 -10.38 17.64
N LYS A 20 -14.66 -10.30 18.97
CA LYS A 20 -13.35 -10.40 19.62
C LYS A 20 -12.69 -11.76 19.37
N GLN A 21 -13.47 -12.84 19.43
CA GLN A 21 -12.98 -14.19 19.15
C GLN A 21 -12.53 -14.33 17.69
N ALA A 22 -13.34 -13.86 16.73
CA ALA A 22 -12.98 -13.91 15.32
C ALA A 22 -11.69 -13.13 15.00
N GLU A 23 -11.50 -11.97 15.63
CA GLU A 23 -10.29 -11.17 15.49
C GLU A 23 -9.06 -11.86 16.11
N PHE A 24 -9.24 -12.51 17.26
CA PHE A 24 -8.19 -13.30 17.89
C PHE A 24 -7.79 -14.51 17.05
N ASP A 25 -8.76 -15.24 16.51
CA ASP A 25 -8.54 -16.39 15.63
C ASP A 25 -7.85 -15.98 14.33
N SER A 26 -8.26 -14.84 13.75
CA SER A 26 -7.60 -14.26 12.56
C SER A 26 -6.13 -13.90 12.82
N MET A 27 -5.84 -13.29 13.98
CA MET A 27 -4.49 -12.94 14.38
C MET A 27 -3.63 -14.20 14.61
N LEU A 28 -4.18 -15.25 15.24
CA LEU A 28 -3.49 -16.54 15.40
C LEU A 28 -3.19 -17.20 14.05
N GLN A 29 -4.15 -17.20 13.13
CA GLN A 29 -3.95 -17.72 11.79
C GLN A 29 -2.84 -16.97 11.04
N SER A 30 -2.84 -15.63 11.11
CA SER A 30 -1.77 -14.81 10.50
C SER A 30 -0.39 -15.18 11.06
N PHE A 31 -0.28 -15.42 12.37
CA PHE A 31 0.98 -15.83 12.97
C PHE A 31 1.45 -17.20 12.47
N GLU A 32 0.55 -18.19 12.42
CA GLU A 32 0.87 -19.54 11.92
C GLU A 32 1.34 -19.49 10.46
N GLU A 33 0.65 -18.71 9.62
CA GLU A 33 1.03 -18.50 8.23
C GLU A 33 2.40 -17.82 8.13
N THR A 34 2.61 -16.68 8.79
CA THR A 34 3.89 -15.96 8.75
C THR A 34 5.04 -16.84 9.24
N GLN A 35 4.86 -17.58 10.33
CA GLN A 35 5.86 -18.51 10.84
C GLN A 35 6.20 -19.59 9.80
N ALA A 36 5.20 -20.14 9.12
CA ALA A 36 5.41 -21.11 8.07
C ALA A 36 6.13 -20.52 6.84
N GLU A 37 5.87 -19.25 6.46
CA GLU A 37 6.60 -18.59 5.35
C GLU A 37 8.08 -18.43 5.68
N ILE A 38 8.38 -17.92 6.87
CA ILE A 38 9.76 -17.72 7.33
C ILE A 38 10.50 -19.06 7.39
N LYS A 39 9.90 -20.09 8.01
CA LYS A 39 10.50 -21.44 8.11
C LYS A 39 10.74 -22.07 6.74
N GLN A 40 9.80 -21.92 5.81
CA GLN A 40 9.96 -22.42 4.44
C GLN A 40 11.12 -21.72 3.73
N THR A 41 11.22 -20.39 3.84
CA THR A 41 12.32 -19.62 3.25
C THR A 41 13.66 -20.03 3.85
N PHE A 42 13.76 -20.20 5.17
CA PHE A 42 14.98 -20.69 5.81
C PHE A 42 15.37 -22.10 5.38
N PHE A 43 14.38 -22.98 5.21
CA PHE A 43 14.60 -24.33 4.71
C PHE A 43 15.14 -24.30 3.29
N ILE A 44 14.55 -23.50 2.40
CA ILE A 44 15.04 -23.33 1.02
C ILE A 44 16.49 -22.81 1.04
N ALA A 45 16.75 -21.70 1.73
CA ALA A 45 18.08 -21.09 1.80
C ALA A 45 19.17 -22.08 2.27
N ALA A 46 18.85 -22.93 3.25
CA ALA A 46 19.76 -23.95 3.77
C ALA A 46 20.01 -25.11 2.79
N ASN A 47 19.04 -25.47 1.95
CA ASN A 47 19.16 -26.58 0.98
C ASN A 47 19.72 -26.15 -0.38
N VAL A 48 19.73 -24.85 -0.68
CA VAL A 48 20.35 -24.29 -1.89
C VAL A 48 21.36 -23.18 -1.53
N PRO A 49 22.45 -23.51 -0.79
CA PRO A 49 23.37 -22.52 -0.21
C PRO A 49 24.15 -21.71 -1.25
N HIS A 50 24.15 -22.15 -2.51
CA HIS A 50 24.85 -21.49 -3.62
C HIS A 50 23.95 -20.57 -4.45
N GLU A 51 22.65 -20.46 -4.14
CA GLU A 51 21.69 -19.64 -4.88
C GLU A 51 21.50 -18.27 -4.22
N PRO A 52 22.12 -17.18 -4.72
CA PRO A 52 22.09 -15.88 -4.07
C PRO A 52 20.69 -15.28 -3.95
N ALA A 53 19.79 -15.62 -4.88
CA ALA A 53 18.43 -15.10 -4.92
C ALA A 53 17.58 -15.48 -3.71
N VAL A 54 17.98 -16.51 -2.95
CA VAL A 54 17.24 -17.01 -1.77
C VAL A 54 18.06 -16.95 -0.48
N GLN A 55 19.29 -16.39 -0.52
CA GLN A 55 20.11 -16.27 0.68
C GLN A 55 19.69 -15.08 1.55
N LEU A 56 19.77 -15.28 2.85
CA LEU A 56 19.58 -14.22 3.85
C LEU A 56 20.92 -13.85 4.46
N THR A 57 21.09 -12.58 4.78
CA THR A 57 22.19 -12.14 5.62
C THR A 57 21.98 -12.61 7.07
N ASP A 58 23.05 -12.77 7.84
CA ASP A 58 22.93 -13.12 9.26
C ASP A 58 22.09 -12.12 10.07
N PRO A 59 22.20 -10.78 9.85
CA PRO A 59 21.30 -9.81 10.47
C PRO A 59 19.81 -10.03 10.13
N ASP A 60 19.48 -10.27 8.87
CA ASP A 60 18.09 -10.50 8.46
C ASP A 60 17.56 -11.79 9.09
N ARG A 61 18.35 -12.88 9.06
CA ARG A 61 17.99 -14.15 9.70
C ARG A 61 17.70 -13.95 11.19
N LYS A 62 18.56 -13.24 11.92
CA LYS A 62 18.35 -12.94 13.35
C LYS A 62 17.06 -12.14 13.57
N THR A 63 16.80 -11.15 12.73
CA THR A 63 15.58 -10.33 12.79
C THR A 63 14.34 -11.20 12.69
N PHE A 64 14.24 -12.08 11.69
CA PHE A 64 13.06 -12.95 11.52
C PHE A 64 12.93 -14.05 12.58
N VAL A 65 14.05 -14.53 13.15
CA VAL A 65 14.00 -15.39 14.34
C VAL A 65 13.38 -14.63 15.52
N SER A 66 13.84 -13.40 15.79
CA SER A 66 13.29 -12.57 16.86
C SER A 66 11.81 -12.23 16.62
N VAL A 67 11.38 -11.99 15.38
CA VAL A 67 9.96 -11.82 15.06
C VAL A 67 9.13 -13.02 15.53
N ILE A 68 9.56 -14.24 15.20
CA ILE A 68 8.85 -15.46 15.63
C ILE A 68 8.85 -15.59 17.15
N GLU A 69 9.98 -15.34 17.81
CA GLU A 69 10.11 -15.46 19.27
C GLU A 69 9.19 -14.47 19.99
N GLN A 70 9.22 -13.19 19.62
CA GLN A 70 8.40 -12.16 20.27
C GLN A 70 6.90 -12.35 19.99
N LEU A 71 6.51 -12.75 18.78
CA LEU A 71 5.12 -13.11 18.48
C LEU A 71 4.67 -14.31 19.31
N THR A 72 5.52 -15.32 19.49
CA THR A 72 5.21 -16.48 20.34
C THR A 72 4.94 -16.04 21.77
N VAL A 73 5.81 -15.21 22.36
CA VAL A 73 5.63 -14.69 23.73
C VAL A 73 4.29 -13.96 23.88
N VAL A 74 3.97 -13.06 22.94
CA VAL A 74 2.72 -12.29 22.97
C VAL A 74 1.51 -13.21 22.84
N HIS A 75 1.52 -14.14 21.89
CA HIS A 75 0.38 -15.02 21.64
C HIS A 75 0.17 -16.03 22.78
N ASP A 76 1.24 -16.60 23.36
CA ASP A 76 1.15 -17.50 24.52
C ASP A 76 0.57 -16.78 25.74
N TYR A 77 0.97 -15.52 25.97
CA TYR A 77 0.40 -14.70 27.02
C TYR A 77 -1.10 -14.45 26.79
N LEU A 78 -1.52 -14.12 25.56
CA LEU A 78 -2.94 -13.95 25.22
C LEU A 78 -3.75 -15.24 25.39
N LEU A 79 -3.19 -16.39 25.02
CA LEU A 79 -3.80 -17.71 25.24
C LEU A 79 -3.96 -18.02 26.74
N SER A 80 -3.02 -17.57 27.58
CA SER A 80 -3.14 -17.73 29.04
C SER A 80 -4.31 -16.93 29.64
N ILE A 81 -4.64 -15.77 29.05
CA ILE A 81 -5.73 -14.88 29.48
C ILE A 81 -7.08 -15.37 28.94
N HIS A 82 -7.14 -15.68 27.66
CA HIS A 82 -8.40 -16.00 26.96
C HIS A 82 -8.75 -17.49 26.99
N GLY A 83 -7.81 -18.34 27.40
CA GLY A 83 -7.90 -19.78 27.21
C GLY A 83 -7.66 -20.18 25.76
N THR A 84 -7.54 -21.48 25.51
CA THR A 84 -7.47 -22.03 24.16
C THR A 84 -8.85 -21.89 23.49
N PRO A 85 -8.97 -21.32 22.28
CA PRO A 85 -10.26 -21.20 21.60
C PRO A 85 -10.99 -22.54 21.53
N ASN A 86 -12.24 -22.60 22.02
CA ASN A 86 -13.09 -23.80 21.95
C ASN A 86 -13.45 -24.18 20.50
N THR A 87 -13.31 -23.24 19.57
CA THR A 87 -13.59 -23.39 18.13
C THR A 87 -12.31 -23.57 17.34
N LEU A 88 -11.58 -24.64 17.61
CA LEU A 88 -10.52 -25.06 16.70
C LEU A 88 -11.08 -25.98 15.62
N SER A 89 -11.17 -25.44 14.41
CA SER A 89 -10.77 -26.19 13.22
C SER A 89 -9.42 -26.87 13.55
N GLU A 90 -9.29 -28.16 13.24
CA GLU A 90 -8.18 -29.06 13.60
C GLU A 90 -6.77 -28.61 13.14
N LYS A 91 -6.57 -27.36 12.74
CA LYS A 91 -5.38 -26.83 12.06
C LYS A 91 -4.46 -25.96 12.93
N SER A 92 -4.89 -25.36 14.05
CA SER A 92 -3.96 -24.57 14.86
C SER A 92 -2.93 -25.45 15.54
N SER A 93 -1.65 -25.12 15.35
CA SER A 93 -0.52 -25.89 15.87
C SER A 93 -0.16 -25.45 17.29
N ILE A 94 -0.37 -24.18 17.63
CA ILE A 94 0.03 -23.57 18.91
C ILE A 94 -0.89 -24.03 20.04
N ALA A 95 -2.19 -24.06 19.78
CA ALA A 95 -3.21 -24.51 20.72
C ALA A 95 -3.13 -26.02 21.05
N LYS A 96 -2.56 -26.83 20.15
CA LYS A 96 -2.40 -28.29 20.37
C LYS A 96 -1.29 -28.63 21.36
N THR A 97 -0.33 -27.73 21.57
CA THR A 97 0.94 -28.05 22.23
C THR A 97 1.03 -27.69 23.70
N GLN A 98 0.15 -26.86 24.25
CA GLN A 98 0.29 -26.38 25.63
C GLN A 98 -0.92 -26.72 26.49
N SER A 99 -0.69 -27.47 27.57
CA SER A 99 -1.74 -27.75 28.55
C SER A 99 -2.17 -26.46 29.28
N SER A 100 -3.44 -26.35 29.65
CA SER A 100 -3.99 -25.20 30.42
C SER A 100 -3.24 -24.92 31.73
N VAL A 101 -2.55 -25.92 32.28
CA VAL A 101 -1.74 -25.83 33.49
C VAL A 101 -0.39 -25.15 33.22
N GLN A 102 0.23 -25.39 32.05
CA GLN A 102 1.47 -24.72 31.64
C GLN A 102 1.25 -23.25 31.28
N LEU A 103 0.13 -22.93 30.64
CA LEU A 103 -0.26 -21.55 30.31
C LEU A 103 -0.49 -20.69 31.57
N LYS A 104 -1.08 -21.26 32.63
CA LYS A 104 -1.25 -20.56 33.92
C LYS A 104 0.07 -20.31 34.67
N ALA A 105 1.01 -21.25 34.63
CA ALA A 105 2.32 -21.08 35.27
C ALA A 105 3.20 -20.02 34.57
N LEU A 106 2.99 -19.80 33.26
CA LEU A 106 3.61 -18.71 32.51
C LEU A 106 3.10 -17.34 32.96
N ALA A 107 1.81 -17.19 33.26
CA ALA A 107 1.17 -15.90 33.57
C ALA A 107 1.70 -15.21 34.85
N ASP A 108 2.06 -15.98 35.87
CA ASP A 108 2.36 -15.42 37.21
C ASP A 108 3.73 -14.69 37.31
N ASN A 109 4.60 -14.79 36.29
CA ASN A 109 5.90 -14.10 36.21
C ASN A 109 6.19 -13.45 34.84
N SER A 110 5.22 -13.36 33.92
CA SER A 110 5.47 -13.00 32.50
C SER A 110 5.01 -11.62 32.05
N VAL A 111 4.39 -10.81 32.90
CA VAL A 111 3.85 -9.49 32.50
C VAL A 111 4.95 -8.58 31.96
N GLU A 112 6.10 -8.50 32.62
CA GLU A 112 7.25 -7.71 32.15
C GLU A 112 7.81 -8.25 30.82
N THR A 113 7.91 -9.57 30.68
CA THR A 113 8.34 -10.22 29.44
C THR A 113 7.37 -9.94 28.29
N TYR A 114 6.06 -9.96 28.56
CA TYR A 114 5.02 -9.61 27.60
C TYR A 114 5.11 -8.14 27.19
N HIS A 115 5.23 -7.21 28.14
CA HIS A 115 5.38 -5.78 27.84
C HIS A 115 6.62 -5.51 26.98
N GLN A 116 7.75 -6.13 27.34
CA GLN A 116 8.99 -6.02 26.58
C GLN A 116 8.81 -6.60 25.17
N ALA A 117 8.15 -7.75 25.03
CA ALA A 117 7.87 -8.36 23.73
C ALA A 117 6.98 -7.49 22.84
N VAL A 118 5.92 -6.87 23.38
CA VAL A 118 5.06 -5.93 22.63
C VAL A 118 5.88 -4.75 22.10
N HIS A 119 6.74 -4.19 22.94
CA HIS A 119 7.61 -3.09 22.54
C HIS A 119 8.67 -3.51 21.51
N ASP A 120 9.25 -4.71 21.66
CA ASP A 120 10.24 -5.23 20.72
C ASP A 120 9.62 -5.62 19.37
N LEU A 121 8.38 -6.10 19.34
CA LEU A 121 7.62 -6.28 18.09
C LEU A 121 7.54 -4.96 17.30
N PHE A 122 7.21 -3.86 17.97
CA PHE A 122 7.18 -2.55 17.32
C PHE A 122 8.57 -2.11 16.84
N ARG A 123 9.64 -2.42 17.55
CA ARG A 123 11.01 -2.13 17.04
C ARG A 123 11.36 -2.99 15.82
N LEU A 124 10.97 -4.27 15.84
CA LEU A 124 11.23 -5.20 14.75
C LEU A 124 10.51 -4.77 13.47
N VAL A 125 9.26 -4.29 13.55
CA VAL A 125 8.52 -3.82 12.35
C VAL A 125 9.16 -2.61 11.67
N LEU A 126 9.85 -1.78 12.45
CA LEU A 126 10.61 -0.62 11.95
C LEU A 126 12.01 -1.00 11.46
N THR A 127 12.46 -2.23 11.70
CA THR A 127 13.83 -2.65 11.36
C THR A 127 13.94 -2.91 9.84
N PRO A 128 14.85 -2.21 9.14
CA PRO A 128 15.09 -2.47 7.73
C PRO A 128 15.72 -3.85 7.52
N THR A 129 15.42 -4.48 6.39
CA THR A 129 15.99 -5.78 6.00
C THR A 129 16.48 -5.72 4.57
N ASN A 130 17.61 -6.37 4.28
CA ASN A 130 18.22 -6.37 2.95
C ASN A 130 17.93 -7.67 2.20
N LEU A 131 16.65 -7.97 2.04
CA LEU A 131 16.20 -9.22 1.42
C LEU A 131 16.28 -9.18 -0.11
N PRO A 132 16.80 -10.23 -0.76
CA PRO A 132 16.62 -10.42 -2.19
C PRO A 132 15.13 -10.42 -2.59
N PRO A 133 14.78 -9.93 -3.79
CA PRO A 133 13.39 -9.85 -4.24
C PRO A 133 12.59 -11.13 -4.10
N ALA A 134 13.16 -12.28 -4.48
CA ALA A 134 12.46 -13.57 -4.48
C ALA A 134 11.92 -13.97 -3.09
N ILE A 135 12.59 -13.52 -2.03
CA ILE A 135 12.20 -13.80 -0.64
C ILE A 135 11.61 -12.59 0.08
N HIS A 136 11.48 -11.43 -0.59
CA HIS A 136 10.99 -10.20 0.03
C HIS A 136 9.57 -10.32 0.62
N HIS A 137 8.76 -11.24 0.11
CA HIS A 137 7.42 -11.54 0.62
C HIS A 137 7.37 -11.83 2.13
N ILE A 138 8.45 -12.38 2.73
CA ILE A 138 8.47 -12.64 4.18
C ILE A 138 8.51 -11.35 5.00
N ARG A 139 9.06 -10.25 4.46
CA ARG A 139 9.05 -8.92 5.12
C ARG A 139 7.62 -8.43 5.24
N LEU A 140 6.89 -8.43 4.12
CA LEU A 140 5.49 -8.02 4.08
C LEU A 140 4.60 -8.87 5.00
N ALA A 141 4.77 -10.20 4.99
CA ALA A 141 4.05 -11.11 5.86
C ALA A 141 4.37 -10.88 7.35
N SER A 142 5.63 -10.66 7.68
CA SER A 142 6.07 -10.37 9.06
C SER A 142 5.52 -9.04 9.55
N ASN A 143 5.66 -7.98 8.76
CA ASN A 143 5.15 -6.65 9.11
C ASN A 143 3.63 -6.66 9.28
N SER A 144 2.91 -7.29 8.35
CA SER A 144 1.46 -7.42 8.45
C SER A 144 1.04 -8.16 9.72
N CYS A 145 1.69 -9.28 10.04
CA CYS A 145 1.39 -10.03 11.26
C CYS A 145 1.65 -9.21 12.52
N ILE A 146 2.80 -8.52 12.61
CA ILE A 146 3.14 -7.67 13.76
C ILE A 146 2.10 -6.55 13.93
N LEU A 147 1.78 -5.85 12.84
CA LEU A 147 0.82 -4.74 12.87
C LEU A 147 -0.59 -5.22 13.25
N GLN A 148 -1.03 -6.37 12.73
CA GLN A 148 -2.31 -6.97 13.11
C GLN A 148 -2.34 -7.32 14.60
N THR A 149 -1.28 -7.92 15.13
CA THR A 149 -1.16 -8.22 16.56
C THR A 149 -1.21 -6.94 17.39
N LEU A 150 -0.42 -5.92 17.06
CA LEU A 150 -0.43 -4.63 17.76
C LEU A 150 -1.80 -3.94 17.69
N ALA A 151 -2.49 -3.99 16.55
CA ALA A 151 -3.83 -3.43 16.39
C ALA A 151 -4.86 -4.15 17.28
N TYR A 152 -4.82 -5.49 17.34
CA TYR A 152 -5.65 -6.27 18.25
C TYR A 152 -5.40 -5.88 19.71
N LEU A 153 -4.12 -5.86 20.12
CA LEU A 153 -3.75 -5.50 21.49
C LEU A 153 -4.23 -4.10 21.86
N ARG A 154 -4.08 -3.12 20.96
CA ARG A 154 -4.54 -1.74 21.15
C ARG A 154 -6.06 -1.68 21.30
N LYS A 155 -6.80 -2.30 20.37
CA LYS A 155 -8.27 -2.30 20.36
C LYS A 155 -8.86 -2.83 21.67
N TYR A 156 -8.23 -3.85 22.25
CA TYR A 156 -8.67 -4.48 23.50
C TYR A 156 -7.96 -3.97 24.76
N LYS A 157 -7.19 -2.88 24.66
CA LYS A 157 -6.48 -2.23 25.78
C LYS A 157 -5.53 -3.18 26.53
N LEU A 158 -4.82 -4.00 25.76
CA LEU A 158 -3.85 -4.99 26.24
C LEU A 158 -2.41 -4.48 26.15
N ILE A 159 -2.19 -3.26 25.65
CA ILE A 159 -0.89 -2.58 25.65
C ILE A 159 -0.81 -1.64 26.87
N PRO A 160 0.29 -1.64 27.63
CA PRO A 160 0.54 -0.63 28.66
C PRO A 160 0.47 0.80 28.09
N THR A 161 -0.09 1.73 28.86
CA THR A 161 -0.34 3.10 28.39
C THR A 161 0.94 3.85 27.99
N ASP A 162 2.06 3.60 28.67
CA ASP A 162 3.37 4.17 28.34
C ASP A 162 3.91 3.64 27.00
N ILE A 163 3.81 2.33 26.77
CA ILE A 163 4.19 1.70 25.50
C ILE A 163 3.28 2.19 24.37
N GLU A 164 1.97 2.22 24.58
CA GLU A 164 1.01 2.69 23.58
C GLU A 164 1.30 4.14 23.17
N LYS A 165 1.54 5.04 24.14
CA LYS A 165 1.93 6.43 23.86
C LYS A 165 3.25 6.54 23.10
N SER A 166 4.22 5.67 23.41
CA SER A 166 5.50 5.64 22.70
C SER A 166 5.34 5.20 21.24
N ILE A 167 4.54 4.15 20.99
CA ILE A 167 4.20 3.67 19.64
C ILE A 167 3.48 4.77 18.86
N GLU A 168 2.43 5.35 19.44
CA GLU A 168 1.64 6.40 18.80
C GLU A 168 2.50 7.65 18.49
N GLY A 169 3.33 8.08 19.44
CA GLY A 169 4.25 9.19 19.24
C GLY A 169 5.26 8.93 18.12
N THR A 170 5.73 7.68 17.99
CA THR A 170 6.65 7.29 16.92
C THR A 170 5.96 7.26 15.56
N LEU A 171 4.78 6.63 15.45
CA LEU A 171 4.01 6.54 14.21
C LEU A 171 3.53 7.89 13.69
N LYS A 172 3.28 8.87 14.59
CA LYS A 172 2.91 10.25 14.22
C LYS A 172 4.12 11.17 13.99
N SER A 173 5.34 10.72 14.28
CA SER A 173 6.55 11.50 13.99
C SER A 173 6.81 11.55 12.47
N PRO A 174 7.50 12.58 11.94
CA PRO A 174 7.86 12.63 10.53
C PRO A 174 8.56 11.37 10.01
N THR A 175 9.44 10.77 10.81
CA THR A 175 10.12 9.52 10.48
C THR A 175 9.17 8.33 10.44
N GLY A 176 8.20 8.26 11.35
CA GLY A 176 7.16 7.22 11.34
C GLY A 176 6.23 7.33 10.13
N LEU A 177 5.82 8.55 9.78
CA LEU A 177 4.99 8.79 8.60
C LEU A 177 5.73 8.47 7.30
N GLU A 178 7.01 8.83 7.21
CA GLU A 178 7.87 8.43 6.09
C GLU A 178 8.05 6.91 6.02
N TRP A 179 8.16 6.23 7.16
CA TRP A 179 8.20 4.77 7.21
C TRP A 179 6.91 4.16 6.63
N ILE A 180 5.72 4.64 7.01
CA ILE A 180 4.44 4.17 6.43
C ILE A 180 4.44 4.33 4.91
N ALA A 181 4.84 5.51 4.42
CA ALA A 181 4.89 5.80 3.00
C ALA A 181 5.86 4.86 2.27
N ARG A 182 7.05 4.62 2.83
CA ARG A 182 8.06 3.75 2.23
C ARG A 182 7.62 2.30 2.19
N GLU A 183 7.13 1.74 3.30
CA GLU A 183 6.71 0.33 3.34
C GLU A 183 5.53 0.06 2.40
N ALA A 184 4.61 1.02 2.22
CA ALA A 184 3.52 0.90 1.26
C ALA A 184 4.00 0.84 -0.20
N GLN A 185 5.15 1.44 -0.52
CA GLN A 185 5.76 1.38 -1.85
C GLN A 185 6.66 0.13 -1.99
N GLU A 186 7.44 -0.20 -0.95
CA GLU A 186 8.36 -1.34 -0.93
C GLU A 186 7.66 -2.69 -0.87
N ALA A 187 6.35 -2.75 -0.61
CA ALA A 187 5.57 -3.96 -0.77
C ALA A 187 5.61 -4.53 -2.21
N PHE A 188 5.90 -3.68 -3.21
CA PHE A 188 5.83 -3.98 -4.64
C PHE A 188 7.22 -4.14 -5.26
N VAL A 189 7.94 -5.20 -4.88
CA VAL A 189 9.30 -5.43 -5.37
C VAL A 189 9.31 -6.24 -6.68
N PRO A 190 9.93 -5.73 -7.76
CA PRO A 190 10.13 -6.49 -8.99
C PRO A 190 10.92 -7.79 -8.73
N GLY A 191 10.46 -8.90 -9.29
CA GLY A 191 11.05 -10.22 -9.07
C GLY A 191 10.66 -10.88 -7.73
N SER A 192 9.75 -10.28 -6.96
CA SER A 192 9.16 -10.94 -5.80
C SER A 192 8.17 -12.04 -6.18
N ARG A 193 7.76 -12.85 -5.19
CA ARG A 193 6.73 -13.89 -5.35
C ARG A 193 5.42 -13.34 -5.95
N TYR A 194 5.05 -12.11 -5.61
CA TYR A 194 3.80 -11.51 -6.05
C TYR A 194 3.96 -10.64 -7.31
N ASN A 195 5.18 -10.51 -7.83
CA ASN A 195 5.46 -9.72 -9.02
C ASN A 195 4.69 -10.23 -10.24
N ASN A 196 4.00 -9.31 -10.91
CA ASN A 196 3.31 -9.49 -12.18
C ASN A 196 3.12 -8.12 -12.86
N ASN A 197 2.44 -8.09 -14.01
CA ASN A 197 2.29 -6.86 -14.82
C ASN A 197 1.53 -5.74 -14.11
N PHE A 198 0.72 -6.09 -13.12
CA PHE A 198 -0.11 -5.17 -12.35
C PHE A 198 0.49 -4.93 -10.94
N HIS A 199 1.66 -5.50 -10.63
CA HIS A 199 2.25 -5.40 -9.30
C HIS A 199 3.17 -4.18 -9.17
N HIS A 200 2.56 -3.00 -9.11
CA HIS A 200 3.28 -1.74 -8.94
C HIS A 200 2.52 -0.78 -8.04
N PRO A 201 3.23 0.09 -7.29
CA PRO A 201 2.58 0.95 -6.33
C PRO A 201 1.92 2.17 -6.98
N PHE A 202 0.91 2.71 -6.30
CA PHE A 202 0.27 3.99 -6.60
C PHE A 202 0.43 4.94 -5.40
N HIS A 203 0.11 6.22 -5.62
CA HIS A 203 0.29 7.30 -4.63
C HIS A 203 -1.06 7.88 -4.16
N GLU A 204 -2.15 7.35 -4.70
CA GLU A 204 -3.53 7.70 -4.43
C GLU A 204 -4.03 7.07 -3.12
N VAL A 205 -4.96 7.75 -2.44
CA VAL A 205 -5.56 7.26 -1.18
C VAL A 205 -6.22 5.91 -1.40
N GLU A 206 -6.98 5.81 -2.48
CA GLU A 206 -7.76 4.65 -2.85
C GLU A 206 -6.87 3.40 -3.00
N PHE A 207 -5.63 3.55 -3.46
CA PHE A 207 -4.67 2.43 -3.50
C PHE A 207 -4.30 1.95 -2.10
N LEU A 208 -3.77 2.86 -1.26
CA LEU A 208 -3.31 2.53 0.08
C LEU A 208 -4.44 1.98 0.95
N GLU A 209 -5.67 2.44 0.73
CA GLU A 209 -6.83 2.05 1.51
C GLU A 209 -7.46 0.71 1.11
N ASN A 210 -7.27 0.28 -0.14
CA ASN A 210 -8.01 -0.84 -0.71
C ASN A 210 -7.12 -1.95 -1.26
N HIS A 211 -5.80 -1.75 -1.41
CA HIS A 211 -4.92 -2.80 -1.90
C HIS A 211 -4.88 -3.99 -0.92
N PRO A 212 -5.20 -5.22 -1.35
CA PRO A 212 -5.33 -6.37 -0.44
C PRO A 212 -4.06 -6.73 0.34
N GLN A 213 -2.88 -6.39 -0.20
CA GLN A 213 -1.60 -6.59 0.48
C GLN A 213 -1.22 -5.46 1.46
N LEU A 214 -1.94 -4.33 1.42
CA LEU A 214 -1.65 -3.16 2.25
C LEU A 214 -2.62 -2.99 3.43
N VAL A 215 -3.49 -3.96 3.70
CA VAL A 215 -4.56 -3.87 4.72
C VAL A 215 -4.08 -3.30 6.06
N GLN A 216 -2.94 -3.77 6.57
CA GLN A 216 -2.43 -3.29 7.86
C GLN A 216 -1.88 -1.85 7.79
N TYR A 217 -1.29 -1.46 6.67
CA TYR A 217 -0.88 -0.08 6.42
C TYR A 217 -2.09 0.84 6.18
N SER A 218 -3.17 0.33 5.58
CA SER A 218 -4.45 1.04 5.48
C SER A 218 -5.01 1.40 6.85
N HIS A 219 -4.98 0.46 7.80
CA HIS A 219 -5.44 0.73 9.17
C HIS A 219 -4.61 1.83 9.84
N LEU A 220 -3.29 1.76 9.72
CA LEU A 220 -2.42 2.82 10.23
C LEU A 220 -2.74 4.17 9.60
N PHE A 221 -2.89 4.21 8.26
CA PHE A 221 -3.17 5.43 7.52
C PHE A 221 -4.52 6.05 7.88
N LYS A 222 -5.58 5.24 7.98
CA LYS A 222 -6.94 5.70 8.32
C LYS A 222 -7.02 6.27 9.74
N ASP A 223 -6.21 5.77 10.66
CA ASP A 223 -6.11 6.27 12.04
C ASP A 223 -5.36 7.61 12.16
N LEU A 224 -4.64 8.04 11.12
CA LEU A 224 -3.91 9.30 11.11
C LEU A 224 -4.86 10.49 10.89
N PRO A 225 -4.60 11.65 11.53
CA PRO A 225 -5.27 12.88 11.15
C PRO A 225 -4.87 13.34 9.74
N LYS A 226 -5.66 14.26 9.19
CA LYS A 226 -5.57 14.68 7.78
C LYS A 226 -4.17 15.18 7.37
N LYS A 227 -3.49 15.95 8.22
CA LYS A 227 -2.16 16.50 7.90
C LYS A 227 -1.10 15.41 7.78
N GLU A 228 -1.15 14.44 8.69
CA GLU A 228 -0.27 13.27 8.72
C GLU A 228 -0.55 12.37 7.51
N GLN A 229 -1.83 12.13 7.17
CA GLN A 229 -2.20 11.43 5.93
C GLN A 229 -1.64 12.14 4.69
N ASP A 230 -1.78 13.47 4.62
CA ASP A 230 -1.24 14.25 3.51
C ASP A 230 0.29 14.12 3.41
N PHE A 231 0.99 14.08 4.55
CA PHE A 231 2.44 13.86 4.58
C PHE A 231 2.84 12.45 4.10
N VAL A 232 2.10 11.41 4.49
CA VAL A 232 2.34 10.03 4.01
C VAL A 232 2.21 9.95 2.49
N LEU A 233 1.13 10.49 1.91
CA LEU A 233 0.95 10.45 0.45
C LEU A 233 2.01 11.29 -0.28
N PHE A 234 2.35 12.45 0.28
CA PHE A 234 3.43 13.28 -0.25
C PHE A 234 4.76 12.53 -0.28
N LYS A 235 5.12 11.84 0.81
CA LYS A 235 6.33 11.02 0.90
C LYS A 235 6.30 9.87 -0.11
N GLY A 236 5.16 9.21 -0.27
CA GLY A 236 4.98 8.16 -1.28
C GLY A 236 5.26 8.68 -2.69
N LEU A 237 4.70 9.84 -3.04
CA LEU A 237 4.94 10.50 -4.33
C LEU A 237 6.41 10.90 -4.50
N LYS A 238 7.05 11.44 -3.46
CA LYS A 238 8.47 11.80 -3.47
C LYS A 238 9.36 10.57 -3.72
N ILE A 239 9.07 9.45 -3.07
CA ILE A 239 9.78 8.17 -3.29
C ILE A 239 9.62 7.72 -4.74
N GLY A 240 8.39 7.73 -5.28
CA GLY A 240 8.12 7.37 -6.67
C GLY A 240 8.94 8.18 -7.67
N ILE A 241 8.91 9.51 -7.55
CA ILE A 241 9.69 10.41 -8.43
C ILE A 241 11.19 10.13 -8.31
N THR A 242 11.69 9.93 -7.08
CA THR A 242 13.12 9.69 -6.85
C THR A 242 13.60 8.37 -7.46
N ASN A 243 12.74 7.34 -7.47
CA ASN A 243 13.07 6.02 -7.99
C ASN A 243 13.04 5.92 -9.52
N VAL A 244 12.42 6.85 -10.23
CA VAL A 244 12.46 6.88 -11.71
C VAL A 244 13.84 7.28 -12.23
N PHE A 245 14.63 8.04 -11.47
CA PHE A 245 15.95 8.50 -11.93
C PHE A 245 17.00 7.38 -12.06
N PRO A 246 17.14 6.44 -11.11
CA PRO A 246 18.08 5.33 -11.24
C PRO A 246 17.66 4.31 -12.30
N HIS A 247 16.38 3.93 -12.35
CA HIS A 247 15.88 2.91 -13.29
C HIS A 247 16.06 3.34 -14.75
N THR A 248 15.80 4.61 -15.05
CA THR A 248 16.01 5.15 -16.40
C THR A 248 17.50 5.25 -16.77
N HIS A 249 18.40 5.42 -15.80
CA HIS A 249 19.85 5.45 -16.04
C HIS A 249 20.43 4.04 -16.25
N GLU A 250 20.06 3.07 -15.42
CA GLU A 250 20.56 1.69 -15.48
C GLU A 250 20.06 0.93 -16.73
N GLU A 251 18.81 1.16 -17.16
CA GLU A 251 18.25 0.46 -18.33
C GLU A 251 18.64 1.09 -19.67
N SER A 252 18.90 2.41 -19.73
CA SER A 252 19.16 3.12 -20.99
C SER A 252 20.64 3.48 -21.24
N GLY A 253 21.52 3.35 -20.24
CA GLY A 253 22.95 3.66 -20.36
C GLY A 253 23.26 5.14 -20.60
N ARG A 254 22.37 6.06 -20.21
CA ARG A 254 22.42 7.49 -20.55
C ARG A 254 23.04 8.40 -19.49
N ASP A 255 23.41 9.60 -19.93
CA ASP A 255 24.02 10.68 -19.15
C ASP A 255 23.10 11.20 -18.03
N SER A 256 23.50 10.94 -16.78
CA SER A 256 22.82 11.34 -15.54
C SER A 256 22.58 12.85 -15.43
N VAL A 257 23.39 13.68 -16.10
CA VAL A 257 23.30 15.15 -16.03
C VAL A 257 22.04 15.68 -16.72
N LYS A 258 21.60 15.04 -17.81
CA LYS A 258 20.45 15.51 -18.60
C LYS A 258 19.10 15.19 -17.94
N ILE A 259 18.96 13.97 -17.41
CA ILE A 259 17.76 13.54 -16.64
C ILE A 259 17.60 14.43 -15.40
N SER A 260 18.70 14.76 -14.73
CA SER A 260 18.75 15.69 -13.59
C SER A 260 18.22 17.09 -13.93
N THR A 261 18.42 17.58 -15.16
CA THR A 261 17.93 18.92 -15.57
C THR A 261 16.42 18.95 -15.79
N ALA A 262 15.84 17.95 -16.47
CA ALA A 262 14.39 17.85 -16.68
C ALA A 262 13.64 17.57 -15.37
N ALA A 263 14.27 16.84 -14.45
CA ALA A 263 13.76 16.54 -13.12
C ALA A 263 13.71 17.74 -12.17
N LYS A 264 14.51 18.78 -12.43
CA LYS A 264 14.76 19.88 -11.49
C LYS A 264 13.50 20.58 -10.96
N PRO A 265 12.46 20.87 -11.76
CA PRO A 265 11.22 21.46 -11.24
C PRO A 265 10.52 20.53 -10.23
N TYR A 266 10.57 19.21 -10.44
CA TYR A 266 9.96 18.22 -9.57
C TYR A 266 10.75 18.06 -8.28
N THR A 267 12.08 17.94 -8.35
CA THR A 267 12.92 17.81 -7.14
C THR A 267 12.87 19.08 -6.28
N ASN A 268 12.93 20.26 -6.90
CA ASN A 268 12.78 21.53 -6.19
C ASN A 268 11.40 21.65 -5.51
N PHE A 269 10.34 21.27 -6.22
CA PHE A 269 8.99 21.23 -5.65
C PHE A 269 8.95 20.32 -4.42
N MET A 270 9.50 19.10 -4.53
CA MET A 270 9.50 18.13 -3.43
C MET A 270 10.27 18.64 -2.20
N GLU A 271 11.45 19.23 -2.37
CA GLU A 271 12.24 19.76 -1.24
C GLU A 271 11.52 20.91 -0.52
N LYS A 272 10.98 21.86 -1.28
CA LYS A 272 10.25 23.01 -0.71
C LYS A 272 8.94 22.57 -0.04
N MET A 273 8.15 21.74 -0.74
CA MET A 273 6.87 21.28 -0.23
C MET A 273 7.04 20.42 1.02
N GLU A 274 8.09 19.60 1.10
CA GLU A 274 8.40 18.87 2.32
C GLU A 274 8.67 19.81 3.50
N THR A 275 9.47 20.86 3.27
CA THR A 275 9.77 21.86 4.29
C THR A 275 8.49 22.54 4.78
N ILE A 276 7.57 22.89 3.87
CA ILE A 276 6.27 23.47 4.19
C ILE A 276 5.44 22.47 5.03
N LEU A 277 5.33 21.21 4.59
CA LEU A 277 4.53 20.20 5.30
C LEU A 277 5.11 19.82 6.67
N LEU A 278 6.43 19.86 6.86
CA LEU A 278 7.06 19.59 8.14
C LEU A 278 6.69 20.65 9.20
N LYS A 279 6.54 21.92 8.82
CA LYS A 279 6.06 22.98 9.72
C LYS A 279 4.67 22.64 10.29
N GLU A 280 3.84 21.95 9.50
CA GLU A 280 2.50 21.52 9.87
C GLU A 280 2.46 20.46 10.98
N LEU A 281 3.56 19.73 11.15
CA LEU A 281 3.74 18.62 12.10
C LEU A 281 4.48 19.04 13.38
N GLU A 282 4.96 20.28 13.48
CA GLU A 282 5.71 20.75 14.65
C GLU A 282 4.82 20.88 15.90
N PRO A 283 5.20 20.26 17.04
CA PRO A 283 4.43 20.35 18.28
C PRO A 283 4.31 21.80 18.79
N GLY A 284 3.08 22.25 19.04
CA GLY A 284 2.82 23.60 19.59
C GLY A 284 2.87 24.72 18.56
N ASN A 285 3.16 24.42 17.28
CA ASN A 285 3.07 25.41 16.22
C ASN A 285 1.60 25.61 15.81
N HIS A 286 0.95 26.63 16.36
CA HIS A 286 -0.38 27.07 15.95
C HIS A 286 -0.36 27.95 14.70
N GLN A 287 0.82 28.26 14.13
CA GLN A 287 0.87 28.94 12.83
C GLN A 287 0.27 28.01 11.79
N LYS A 288 -0.92 28.38 11.31
CA LYS A 288 -1.46 27.82 10.09
C LYS A 288 -0.46 28.14 8.99
N ILE A 289 -0.08 27.13 8.20
CA ILE A 289 0.65 27.37 6.95
C ILE A 289 -0.08 28.47 6.20
N THR A 290 0.68 29.48 5.83
CA THR A 290 0.17 30.68 5.21
C THR A 290 0.15 30.51 3.70
N VAL A 291 -0.59 31.38 3.01
CA VAL A 291 -0.56 31.43 1.53
C VAL A 291 0.86 31.79 1.06
N GLU A 292 1.57 32.59 1.86
CA GLU A 292 2.95 32.97 1.63
C GLU A 292 3.90 31.78 1.64
N ASP A 293 3.71 30.80 2.53
CA ASP A 293 4.50 29.55 2.53
C ASP A 293 4.30 28.77 1.21
N PHE A 294 3.06 28.62 0.75
CA PHE A 294 2.75 27.91 -0.51
C PHE A 294 3.17 28.69 -1.76
N SER A 295 3.36 30.01 -1.66
CA SER A 295 3.87 30.81 -2.79
C SER A 295 5.29 30.42 -3.20
N GLU A 296 6.08 29.83 -2.30
CA GLU A 296 7.46 29.39 -2.58
C GLU A 296 7.54 28.29 -3.65
N VAL A 297 6.45 27.52 -3.80
CA VAL A 297 6.32 26.46 -4.83
C VAL A 297 5.60 26.93 -6.09
N GLY A 298 5.07 28.15 -6.13
CA GLY A 298 4.24 28.64 -7.23
C GLY A 298 4.90 28.55 -8.61
N LYS A 299 6.18 28.97 -8.71
CA LYS A 299 6.94 28.87 -9.96
C LYS A 299 7.15 27.42 -10.41
N ASP A 300 7.42 26.51 -9.47
CA ASP A 300 7.63 25.10 -9.78
C ASP A 300 6.31 24.45 -10.25
N ILE A 301 5.18 24.79 -9.62
CA ILE A 301 3.85 24.34 -10.05
C ILE A 301 3.46 24.91 -11.42
N LEU A 302 3.77 26.16 -11.71
CA LEU A 302 3.55 26.72 -13.05
C LEU A 302 4.33 25.94 -14.12
N ASN A 303 5.60 25.61 -13.84
CA ASN A 303 6.42 24.82 -14.76
C ASN A 303 5.87 23.41 -14.96
N ILE A 304 5.47 22.74 -13.87
CA ILE A 304 4.87 21.39 -13.90
C ILE A 304 3.56 21.40 -14.69
N LYS A 305 2.68 22.37 -14.43
CA LYS A 305 1.42 22.54 -15.14
C LYS A 305 1.66 22.80 -16.64
N ASN A 306 2.57 23.69 -16.98
CA ASN A 306 2.87 23.99 -18.38
C ASN A 306 3.47 22.78 -19.09
N PHE A 307 4.34 22.01 -18.44
CA PHE A 307 4.88 20.77 -18.99
C PHE A 307 3.79 19.71 -19.25
N LEU A 308 2.80 19.61 -18.35
CA LEU A 308 1.67 18.71 -18.54
C LEU A 308 0.84 19.09 -19.78
N MET A 309 0.59 20.39 -19.96
CA MET A 309 -0.25 20.93 -21.04
C MET A 309 0.45 20.92 -22.40
N ASP A 310 1.69 21.39 -22.45
CA ASP A 310 2.49 21.51 -23.67
C ASP A 310 3.91 20.98 -23.40
N PRO A 311 4.09 19.65 -23.46
CA PRO A 311 5.39 19.05 -23.24
C PRO A 311 6.28 19.43 -24.42
N VAL A 312 7.31 20.25 -24.18
CA VAL A 312 8.39 20.43 -25.16
C VAL A 312 9.09 19.07 -25.29
N MET A 313 8.76 18.34 -26.36
CA MET A 313 9.33 17.04 -26.65
C MET A 313 10.82 17.23 -26.95
N VAL A 314 11.66 17.15 -25.91
CA VAL A 314 13.11 17.22 -26.10
C VAL A 314 13.51 15.92 -26.80
N PRO A 315 14.17 15.96 -27.97
CA PRO A 315 14.61 14.76 -28.70
C PRO A 315 15.48 13.81 -27.85
N GLU A 316 16.00 14.31 -26.74
CA GLU A 316 16.96 13.70 -25.85
C GLU A 316 16.34 12.96 -24.66
N ASN A 317 15.04 13.15 -24.38
CA ASN A 317 14.29 12.38 -23.38
C ASN A 317 13.40 11.37 -24.11
N GLU A 318 13.61 10.06 -23.90
CA GLU A 318 12.76 9.02 -24.49
C GLU A 318 11.29 9.17 -24.07
N ALA A 319 10.38 8.72 -24.92
CA ALA A 319 8.93 8.82 -24.69
C ALA A 319 8.51 8.24 -23.31
N ILE A 320 9.17 7.18 -22.85
CA ILE A 320 8.96 6.54 -21.54
C ILE A 320 9.21 7.52 -20.38
N VAL A 321 10.40 8.14 -20.34
CA VAL A 321 10.78 9.12 -19.30
C VAL A 321 9.81 10.30 -19.30
N GLN A 322 9.42 10.77 -20.48
CA GLN A 322 8.46 11.86 -20.60
C GLN A 322 7.06 11.47 -20.11
N ASN A 323 6.63 10.22 -20.34
CA ASN A 323 5.35 9.71 -19.84
C ASN A 323 5.33 9.65 -18.31
N HIS A 324 6.43 9.23 -17.67
CA HIS A 324 6.56 9.29 -16.21
C HIS A 324 6.46 10.72 -15.68
N PHE A 325 7.17 11.68 -16.28
CA PHE A 325 7.08 13.08 -15.86
C PHE A 325 5.68 13.69 -16.05
N LYS A 326 4.94 13.30 -17.10
CA LYS A 326 3.55 13.71 -17.28
C LYS A 326 2.65 13.11 -16.19
N ARG A 327 2.81 11.82 -15.88
CA ARG A 327 2.10 11.17 -14.77
C ARG A 327 2.40 11.89 -13.46
N TYR A 328 3.66 12.17 -13.14
CA TYR A 328 4.02 12.88 -11.91
C TYR A 328 3.54 14.32 -11.87
N SER A 329 3.51 15.00 -13.02
CA SER A 329 2.92 16.34 -13.10
C SER A 329 1.46 16.33 -12.68
N PHE A 330 0.68 15.38 -13.22
CA PHE A 330 -0.70 15.17 -12.80
C PHE A 330 -0.82 14.84 -11.31
N LEU A 331 -0.04 13.87 -10.81
CA LEU A 331 -0.10 13.44 -9.41
C LEU A 331 0.27 14.56 -8.41
N ILE A 332 1.25 15.42 -8.75
CA ILE A 332 1.58 16.60 -7.94
C ILE A 332 0.40 17.57 -7.88
N LEU A 333 -0.23 17.84 -9.02
CA LEU A 333 -1.38 18.74 -9.09
C LEU A 333 -2.60 18.17 -8.37
N ASP A 334 -2.86 16.86 -8.48
CA ASP A 334 -3.95 16.18 -7.77
C ASP A 334 -3.71 16.13 -6.26
N PHE A 335 -2.47 15.89 -5.83
CA PHE A 335 -2.09 15.99 -4.43
C PHE A 335 -2.39 17.39 -3.87
N LEU A 336 -2.02 18.46 -4.59
CA LEU A 336 -2.30 19.82 -4.17
C LEU A 336 -3.79 20.14 -4.14
N GLN A 337 -4.55 19.71 -5.15
CA GLN A 337 -6.01 19.88 -5.16
C GLN A 337 -6.66 19.20 -3.95
N ARG A 338 -6.22 17.99 -3.61
CA ARG A 338 -6.74 17.23 -2.46
C ARG A 338 -6.38 17.88 -1.12
N LYS A 339 -5.19 18.45 -1.00
CA LYS A 339 -4.72 19.11 0.24
C LYS A 339 -5.32 20.50 0.42
N LEU A 340 -5.33 21.31 -0.63
CA LEU A 340 -5.66 22.74 -0.57
C LEU A 340 -7.09 23.04 -1.02
N GLY A 341 -7.75 22.13 -1.72
CA GLY A 341 -9.09 22.31 -2.28
C GLY A 341 -9.08 22.75 -3.75
N PRO A 342 -10.27 23.00 -4.34
CA PRO A 342 -10.40 23.35 -5.76
C PRO A 342 -9.65 24.62 -6.19
N ASP A 343 -9.42 25.55 -5.27
CA ASP A 343 -8.70 26.82 -5.43
C ASP A 343 -7.19 26.70 -5.15
N TYR A 344 -6.63 25.48 -5.16
CA TYR A 344 -5.22 25.22 -4.83
C TYR A 344 -4.24 26.05 -5.66
N MET A 345 -4.55 26.34 -6.92
CA MET A 345 -3.68 27.10 -7.82
C MET A 345 -3.54 28.57 -7.40
N GLU A 346 -4.62 29.18 -6.91
CA GLU A 346 -4.58 30.52 -6.31
C GLU A 346 -3.78 30.50 -5.00
N LYS A 347 -3.97 29.46 -4.18
CA LYS A 347 -3.27 29.28 -2.89
C LYS A 347 -1.77 29.08 -3.02
N VAL A 348 -1.28 28.55 -4.14
CA VAL A 348 0.17 28.50 -4.45
C VAL A 348 0.67 29.73 -5.20
N GLY A 349 -0.15 30.77 -5.36
CA GLY A 349 0.23 32.06 -5.91
C GLY A 349 0.11 32.21 -7.43
N LEU A 350 -0.63 31.33 -8.12
CA LEU A 350 -0.91 31.49 -9.56
C LEU A 350 -2.12 32.39 -9.80
N SER A 351 -2.00 33.31 -10.75
CA SER A 351 -3.12 34.16 -11.19
C SER A 351 -4.13 33.37 -12.02
N MET A 352 -5.39 33.82 -12.06
CA MET A 352 -6.46 33.19 -12.87
C MET A 352 -6.10 32.98 -14.35
N LYS A 353 -5.29 33.88 -14.92
CA LYS A 353 -4.81 33.75 -16.31
C LYS A 353 -3.80 32.60 -16.48
N GLU A 354 -3.05 32.29 -15.42
CA GLU A 354 -2.02 31.25 -15.42
C GLU A 354 -2.59 29.85 -15.17
N HIS A 355 -3.81 29.71 -14.65
CA HIS A 355 -4.26 28.42 -14.13
C HIS A 355 -5.70 27.98 -14.49
N ASN A 356 -6.59 28.90 -14.90
CA ASN A 356 -8.00 28.59 -15.11
C ASN A 356 -8.43 28.53 -16.59
N THR A 357 -7.68 27.80 -17.43
CA THR A 357 -8.09 27.57 -18.82
C THR A 357 -9.03 26.37 -18.91
N LYS A 358 -10.06 26.46 -19.76
CA LYS A 358 -10.98 25.34 -20.04
C LYS A 358 -10.23 24.09 -20.50
N GLU A 359 -9.15 24.30 -21.25
CA GLU A 359 -8.25 23.24 -21.73
C GLU A 359 -7.62 22.46 -20.58
N PHE A 360 -6.99 23.16 -19.62
CA PHE A 360 -6.37 22.54 -18.46
C PHE A 360 -7.40 21.78 -17.61
N GLN A 361 -8.56 22.40 -17.33
CA GLN A 361 -9.63 21.73 -16.57
C GLN A 361 -10.10 20.44 -17.24
N THR A 362 -10.23 20.45 -18.57
CA THR A 362 -10.63 19.29 -19.36
C THR A 362 -9.57 18.19 -19.26
N PHE A 363 -8.29 18.52 -19.48
CA PHE A 363 -7.20 17.55 -19.39
C PHE A 363 -7.05 16.96 -18.00
N PHE A 364 -7.10 17.80 -16.97
CA PHE A 364 -6.96 17.39 -15.60
C PHE A 364 -8.10 16.44 -15.16
N ALA A 365 -9.35 16.77 -15.50
CA ALA A 365 -10.50 15.90 -15.23
C ALA A 365 -10.39 14.57 -15.99
N PHE A 366 -10.01 14.61 -17.27
CA PHE A 366 -9.81 13.42 -18.08
C PHE A 366 -8.72 12.51 -17.49
N MET A 367 -7.56 13.06 -17.16
CA MET A 367 -6.46 12.30 -16.55
C MET A 367 -6.87 11.68 -15.21
N LYS A 368 -7.62 12.42 -14.38
CA LYS A 368 -8.14 11.92 -13.12
C LYS A 368 -9.04 10.71 -13.32
N SER A 369 -9.98 10.76 -14.25
CA SER A 369 -10.86 9.64 -14.58
C SER A 369 -10.09 8.43 -15.11
N THR A 370 -9.16 8.63 -16.05
CA THR A 370 -8.32 7.53 -16.56
C THR A 370 -7.38 6.95 -15.51
N GLY A 371 -6.91 7.76 -14.56
CA GLY A 371 -6.10 7.31 -13.43
C GLY A 371 -6.88 6.42 -12.47
N GLN A 372 -8.15 6.74 -12.19
CA GLN A 372 -9.03 5.88 -11.40
C GLN A 372 -9.31 4.55 -12.10
N MET A 373 -9.58 4.58 -13.40
CA MET A 373 -9.73 3.36 -14.22
C MET A 373 -8.48 2.47 -14.13
N GLU A 374 -7.28 3.07 -14.28
CA GLU A 374 -6.00 2.35 -14.17
C GLU A 374 -5.82 1.72 -12.79
N LEU A 375 -6.07 2.51 -11.75
CA LEU A 375 -5.92 2.14 -10.37
C LEU A 375 -6.78 0.89 -10.04
N TRP A 376 -8.09 0.95 -10.30
CA TRP A 376 -9.00 -0.13 -9.94
C TRP A 376 -8.74 -1.39 -10.77
N ARG A 377 -8.44 -1.25 -12.07
CA ARG A 377 -8.04 -2.37 -12.92
C ARG A 377 -6.78 -3.04 -12.38
N THR A 378 -5.77 -2.26 -12.04
CA THR A 378 -4.50 -2.77 -11.51
C THR A 378 -4.70 -3.52 -10.20
N MET A 379 -5.41 -2.93 -9.23
CA MET A 379 -5.70 -3.63 -7.96
C MET A 379 -6.48 -4.93 -8.16
N PHE A 380 -7.48 -4.92 -9.06
CA PHE A 380 -8.27 -6.12 -9.37
C PHE A 380 -7.40 -7.23 -9.97
N MET A 381 -6.57 -6.90 -10.96
CA MET A 381 -5.72 -7.87 -11.63
C MET A 381 -4.57 -8.37 -10.74
N ASP A 382 -3.96 -7.50 -9.95
CA ASP A 382 -2.92 -7.89 -8.97
C ASP A 382 -3.49 -8.84 -7.91
N TYR A 383 -4.74 -8.59 -7.47
CA TYR A 383 -5.41 -9.48 -6.53
C TYR A 383 -5.65 -10.89 -7.11
N GLY A 384 -5.97 -11.00 -8.40
CA GLY A 384 -6.09 -12.30 -9.07
C GLY A 384 -4.79 -13.10 -9.03
N TRP A 385 -3.66 -12.43 -9.26
CA TRP A 385 -2.33 -13.04 -9.11
C TRP A 385 -2.05 -13.46 -7.67
N PHE A 386 -2.37 -12.60 -6.69
CA PHE A 386 -2.22 -12.89 -5.27
C PHE A 386 -2.99 -14.15 -4.85
N VAL A 387 -4.26 -14.28 -5.26
CA VAL A 387 -5.11 -15.46 -4.96
C VAL A 387 -4.49 -16.74 -5.54
N MET A 388 -4.02 -16.68 -6.79
CA MET A 388 -3.34 -17.80 -7.43
C MET A 388 -2.06 -18.20 -6.68
N GLN A 389 -1.20 -17.22 -6.37
CA GLN A 389 0.06 -17.47 -5.65
C GLN A 389 -0.20 -18.11 -4.29
N LYS A 390 -1.19 -17.60 -3.54
CA LYS A 390 -1.60 -18.19 -2.26
C LYS A 390 -2.05 -19.65 -2.42
N THR A 391 -2.75 -20.00 -3.50
CA THR A 391 -3.15 -21.39 -3.82
C THR A 391 -1.96 -22.29 -4.15
N VAL A 392 -1.05 -21.86 -5.02
CA VAL A 392 0.17 -22.59 -5.40
C VAL A 392 1.05 -22.90 -4.17
N PHE A 393 1.16 -21.94 -3.25
CA PHE A 393 1.91 -22.10 -2.00
C PHE A 393 1.09 -22.76 -0.87
N LYS A 394 0.00 -23.48 -1.22
CA LYS A 394 -0.83 -24.31 -0.32
C LYS A 394 -1.52 -23.53 0.81
N ARG A 395 -1.88 -22.27 0.55
CA ARG A 395 -2.57 -21.37 1.49
C ARG A 395 -3.69 -20.63 0.77
N PRO A 396 -4.65 -21.35 0.17
CA PRO A 396 -5.66 -20.73 -0.67
C PRO A 396 -6.48 -19.71 0.13
N VAL A 397 -6.77 -18.58 -0.50
CA VAL A 397 -7.73 -17.60 0.04
C VAL A 397 -9.12 -18.26 0.03
N PRO A 398 -9.92 -18.19 1.11
CA PRO A 398 -11.25 -18.79 1.12
C PRO A 398 -12.14 -18.24 -0.01
N PRO A 399 -12.95 -19.08 -0.69
CA PRO A 399 -13.78 -18.66 -1.82
C PRO A 399 -14.60 -17.39 -1.57
N LYS A 400 -15.34 -17.39 -0.47
CA LYS A 400 -16.14 -16.24 -0.05
C LYS A 400 -15.32 -14.94 0.07
N VAL A 401 -14.10 -15.03 0.61
CA VAL A 401 -13.26 -13.85 0.86
C VAL A 401 -12.75 -13.26 -0.46
N TRP A 402 -12.28 -14.09 -1.39
CA TRP A 402 -11.79 -13.58 -2.67
C TRP A 402 -12.94 -13.15 -3.59
N GLU A 403 -14.10 -13.81 -3.54
CA GLU A 403 -15.30 -13.39 -4.28
C GLU A 403 -15.79 -12.01 -3.81
N GLU A 404 -15.89 -11.77 -2.50
CA GLU A 404 -16.29 -10.47 -1.95
C GLU A 404 -15.29 -9.36 -2.31
N THR A 405 -13.99 -9.63 -2.15
CA THR A 405 -12.92 -8.65 -2.44
C THR A 405 -12.87 -8.31 -3.94
N SER A 406 -12.92 -9.32 -4.80
CA SER A 406 -12.91 -9.13 -6.26
C SER A 406 -14.18 -8.45 -6.75
N GLY A 407 -15.35 -8.78 -6.19
CA GLY A 407 -16.61 -8.11 -6.49
C GLY A 407 -16.58 -6.62 -6.14
N PHE A 408 -15.98 -6.24 -5.01
CA PHE A 408 -15.78 -4.85 -4.63
C PHE A 408 -14.86 -4.11 -5.63
N LEU A 409 -13.67 -4.65 -5.92
CA LEU A 409 -12.70 -4.02 -6.83
C LEU A 409 -13.26 -3.90 -8.25
N TRP A 410 -13.90 -4.95 -8.74
CA TRP A 410 -14.57 -4.95 -10.04
C TRP A 410 -15.72 -3.93 -10.08
N GLY A 411 -16.54 -3.89 -9.03
CA GLY A 411 -17.62 -2.91 -8.89
C GLY A 411 -17.11 -1.47 -8.99
N LYS A 412 -16.02 -1.16 -8.27
CA LYS A 412 -15.36 0.15 -8.35
C LYS A 412 -14.87 0.48 -9.75
N LEU A 413 -14.21 -0.45 -10.43
CA LEU A 413 -13.79 -0.25 -11.82
C LEU A 413 -14.98 0.03 -12.75
N MET A 414 -16.10 -0.68 -12.58
CA MET A 414 -17.29 -0.46 -13.40
C MET A 414 -17.98 0.87 -13.11
N GLU A 415 -17.91 1.36 -11.87
CA GLU A 415 -18.45 2.67 -11.46
C GLU A 415 -17.73 3.85 -12.13
N GLU A 416 -16.45 3.70 -12.51
CA GLU A 416 -15.66 4.75 -13.16
C GLU A 416 -15.95 4.90 -14.67
N ILE A 417 -16.44 3.83 -15.33
CA ILE A 417 -16.66 3.80 -16.79
C ILE A 417 -17.57 4.93 -17.28
N PRO A 418 -18.74 5.22 -16.66
CA PRO A 418 -19.62 6.26 -17.15
C PRO A 418 -18.99 7.65 -17.12
N ASP A 419 -18.19 7.97 -16.11
CA ASP A 419 -17.51 9.27 -16.03
C ASP A 419 -16.42 9.39 -17.09
N TYR A 420 -15.63 8.31 -17.29
CA TYR A 420 -14.67 8.24 -18.39
C TYR A 420 -15.35 8.45 -19.75
N GLN A 421 -16.44 7.73 -20.02
CA GLN A 421 -17.19 7.85 -21.28
C GLN A 421 -17.71 9.26 -21.50
N ARG A 422 -18.20 9.92 -20.45
CA ARG A 422 -18.65 11.33 -20.53
C ARG A 422 -17.48 12.25 -20.87
N LEU A 423 -16.36 12.12 -20.18
CA LEU A 423 -15.18 12.97 -20.35
C LEU A 423 -14.44 12.71 -21.66
N SER A 424 -14.46 11.49 -22.19
CA SER A 424 -13.76 11.13 -23.43
C SER A 424 -14.42 11.71 -24.69
N HIS A 425 -15.68 12.15 -24.59
CA HIS A 425 -16.45 12.70 -25.72
C HIS A 425 -16.66 14.22 -25.64
N GLU A 426 -16.38 14.88 -24.51
CA GLU A 426 -16.66 16.31 -24.34
C GLU A 426 -15.54 17.11 -23.65
N PRO A 427 -14.96 18.13 -24.33
CA PRO A 427 -14.85 18.32 -25.78
C PRO A 427 -13.69 17.51 -26.38
N GLU A 428 -14.03 16.55 -27.24
CA GLU A 428 -13.06 15.65 -27.90
C GLU A 428 -11.98 16.41 -28.67
N GLU A 429 -12.30 17.56 -29.27
CA GLU A 429 -11.33 18.37 -30.02
C GLU A 429 -10.21 18.91 -29.12
N ILE A 430 -10.50 19.18 -27.84
CA ILE A 430 -9.49 19.64 -26.89
C ILE A 430 -8.55 18.48 -26.56
N LEU A 431 -9.09 17.29 -26.27
CA LEU A 431 -8.28 16.09 -25.96
C LEU A 431 -7.35 15.68 -27.10
N GLN A 432 -7.72 15.97 -28.35
CA GLN A 432 -6.91 15.68 -29.53
C GLN A 432 -5.73 16.66 -29.73
N GLN A 433 -5.74 17.83 -29.08
CA GLN A 433 -4.67 18.84 -29.23
C GLN A 433 -3.36 18.42 -28.58
N ASN A 434 -3.41 17.59 -27.54
CA ASN A 434 -2.24 17.06 -26.85
C ASN A 434 -2.04 15.58 -27.21
N SER A 435 -0.91 15.25 -27.82
CA SER A 435 -0.62 13.90 -28.33
C SER A 435 -0.60 12.81 -27.24
N TYR A 436 -0.22 13.17 -26.00
CA TYR A 436 -0.24 12.24 -24.88
C TYR A 436 -1.66 11.98 -24.39
N ILE A 437 -2.47 13.03 -24.25
CA ILE A 437 -3.88 12.90 -23.87
C ILE A 437 -4.65 12.11 -24.94
N HIS A 438 -4.40 12.39 -26.22
CA HIS A 438 -4.97 11.64 -27.32
C HIS A 438 -4.57 10.15 -27.29
N GLY A 439 -3.29 9.85 -27.06
CA GLY A 439 -2.81 8.47 -26.91
C GLY A 439 -3.46 7.75 -25.72
N LEU A 440 -3.57 8.43 -24.58
CA LEU A 440 -4.24 7.90 -23.39
C LEU A 440 -5.73 7.63 -23.62
N LYS A 441 -6.41 8.50 -24.39
CA LYS A 441 -7.78 8.27 -24.84
C LYS A 441 -7.89 7.03 -25.70
N LEU A 442 -7.07 6.90 -26.74
CA LEU A 442 -7.09 5.72 -27.62
C LEU A 442 -6.84 4.41 -26.86
N TYR A 443 -5.91 4.45 -25.89
CA TYR A 443 -5.65 3.35 -24.99
C TYR A 443 -6.92 2.98 -24.20
N TRP A 444 -7.52 3.93 -23.48
CA TRP A 444 -8.70 3.65 -22.66
C TRP A 444 -9.97 3.34 -23.47
N ASP A 445 -10.10 3.84 -24.69
CA ASP A 445 -11.18 3.47 -25.62
C ASP A 445 -11.08 2.00 -26.01
N TYR A 446 -9.85 1.47 -26.12
CA TYR A 446 -9.62 0.05 -26.34
C TYR A 446 -9.83 -0.78 -25.06
N GLU A 447 -9.16 -0.38 -23.97
CA GLU A 447 -9.21 -1.07 -22.68
C GLU A 447 -10.64 -1.22 -22.16
N SER A 448 -11.44 -0.15 -22.23
CA SER A 448 -12.85 -0.15 -21.80
C SER A 448 -13.72 -1.17 -22.56
N ARG A 449 -13.38 -1.50 -23.81
CA ARG A 449 -14.09 -2.50 -24.63
C ARG A 449 -13.72 -3.93 -24.25
N ILE A 450 -12.53 -4.14 -23.70
CA ILE A 450 -12.01 -5.47 -23.36
C ILE A 450 -12.05 -5.76 -21.86
N LEU A 451 -12.65 -4.91 -21.03
CA LEU A 451 -12.73 -5.13 -19.57
C LEU A 451 -13.32 -6.51 -19.21
N GLY A 452 -14.27 -7.01 -19.98
CA GLY A 452 -14.82 -8.35 -19.79
C GLY A 452 -13.78 -9.48 -19.93
N GLU A 453 -12.71 -9.29 -20.69
CA GLU A 453 -11.60 -10.24 -20.77
C GLU A 453 -10.74 -10.22 -19.51
N TYR A 454 -10.54 -9.07 -18.86
CA TYR A 454 -9.87 -9.02 -17.55
C TYR A 454 -10.64 -9.78 -16.48
N LEU A 455 -11.98 -9.69 -16.47
CA LEU A 455 -12.79 -10.48 -15.55
C LEU A 455 -12.63 -11.98 -15.80
N LYS A 456 -12.59 -12.42 -17.07
CA LYS A 456 -12.34 -13.83 -17.41
C LYS A 456 -10.95 -14.28 -16.97
N ASP A 457 -9.93 -13.48 -17.24
CA ASP A 457 -8.54 -13.76 -16.86
C ASP A 457 -8.40 -13.83 -15.33
N PHE A 458 -9.02 -12.92 -14.59
CA PHE A 458 -9.09 -12.98 -13.13
C PHE A 458 -9.74 -14.29 -12.65
N LEU A 459 -10.91 -14.64 -13.18
CA LEU A 459 -11.62 -15.85 -12.77
C LEU A 459 -10.82 -17.11 -13.10
N ALA A 460 -10.11 -17.13 -14.22
CA ALA A 460 -9.20 -18.22 -14.57
C ALA A 460 -8.04 -18.35 -13.56
N MET A 461 -7.50 -17.23 -13.07
CA MET A 461 -6.48 -17.23 -12.01
C MET A 461 -7.04 -17.69 -10.65
N ALA A 462 -8.21 -17.18 -10.26
CA ALA A 462 -8.81 -17.46 -8.95
C ALA A 462 -9.26 -18.93 -8.81
N HIS A 463 -9.69 -19.56 -9.90
CA HIS A 463 -10.11 -20.97 -9.92
C HIS A 463 -8.98 -21.97 -10.23
N ARG A 464 -7.75 -21.48 -10.40
CA ARG A 464 -6.61 -22.33 -10.74
C ARG A 464 -6.29 -23.30 -9.60
N ASP A 465 -6.17 -24.60 -9.91
CA ASP A 465 -5.74 -25.60 -8.94
C ASP A 465 -4.23 -25.52 -8.70
N LYS A 466 -3.77 -25.96 -7.54
CA LYS A 466 -2.35 -25.98 -7.14
C LYS A 466 -1.46 -26.80 -8.08
N ASP A 467 -2.04 -27.79 -8.75
CA ASP A 467 -1.35 -28.71 -9.67
C ASP A 467 -1.58 -28.33 -11.15
N ASP A 468 -2.27 -27.21 -11.42
CA ASP A 468 -2.56 -26.75 -12.78
C ASP A 468 -1.32 -26.14 -13.44
N THR A 469 -0.84 -26.79 -14.50
CA THR A 469 0.32 -26.38 -15.31
C THR A 469 -0.07 -25.64 -16.59
N SER A 470 -1.35 -25.32 -16.79
CA SER A 470 -1.83 -24.59 -17.96
C SER A 470 -1.15 -23.22 -18.11
N ASP A 471 -1.05 -22.74 -19.34
CA ASP A 471 -0.50 -21.41 -19.58
C ASP A 471 -1.32 -20.35 -18.82
N LEU A 472 -0.64 -19.35 -18.25
CA LEU A 472 -1.29 -18.21 -17.60
C LEU A 472 -2.28 -17.51 -18.56
N PRO A 473 -3.31 -16.80 -18.10
CA PRO A 473 -4.14 -15.98 -18.99
C PRO A 473 -3.33 -14.87 -19.66
N LEU A 474 -3.80 -14.37 -20.82
CA LEU A 474 -3.00 -13.49 -21.67
C LEU A 474 -2.55 -12.22 -20.95
N ALA A 475 -3.41 -11.62 -20.12
CA ALA A 475 -3.07 -10.42 -19.35
C ALA A 475 -1.86 -10.63 -18.41
N TYR A 476 -1.61 -11.87 -17.97
CA TYR A 476 -0.52 -12.23 -17.07
C TYR A 476 0.70 -12.85 -17.77
N ARG A 477 0.62 -13.17 -19.07
CA ARG A 477 1.74 -13.79 -19.82
C ARG A 477 2.91 -12.83 -20.09
N TYR A 478 2.71 -11.53 -19.99
CA TYR A 478 3.69 -10.51 -20.41
C TYR A 478 4.62 -10.01 -19.29
N SER A 479 5.35 -10.86 -18.57
CA SER A 479 6.40 -10.31 -17.68
C SER A 479 7.63 -9.88 -18.50
N TYR A 480 8.04 -8.63 -18.31
CA TYR A 480 9.11 -7.88 -19.00
C TYR A 480 8.77 -7.21 -20.34
N ARG A 481 8.07 -6.07 -20.24
CA ARG A 481 8.62 -4.79 -20.73
C ARG A 481 8.37 -3.73 -19.67
N THR A 482 9.43 -3.21 -19.07
CA THR A 482 9.41 -1.90 -18.43
C THR A 482 8.85 -0.89 -19.43
N ALA A 483 7.83 -0.15 -19.00
CA ALA A 483 7.17 0.88 -19.78
C ALA A 483 7.24 2.20 -19.04
#